data_AF-A0AAD3MEX2-F1
#
_entry.id   AF-A0AAD3MEX2-F1
#
_cell.length_a   1.000
_cell.length_b   1.000
_cell.length_c   1.000
_cell.angle_alpha   90.00
_cell.angle_beta   90.00
_cell.angle_gamma   90.00
#
_symmetry.space_group_name_H-M   'P 1'
#
loop_
_entity.id
_entity.type
_entity.pdbx_description
1 polymer ?
#
loop_
_entity_poly.entity_id
_entity_poly.type
_entity_poly.pdbx_seq_one_letter_code
_entity_poly.pdbx_strand_id
1 'polypeptide(L)'
;MDTVTEDKEGCYLNRSVKFFYEASGKNISDYWRKRDYVIVTLGMTVCFIVIFSNLLVIVAILKNRRFHFPIYYLLGNLALADLFS
;
A
#
# COMPACT_ATOMS: atom_id res chain seq x y z
N MET A 1 16.42 -1.96 18.61
CA MET A 1 15.99 -3.37 18.81
C MET A 1 16.57 -3.80 20.13
N ASP A 2 15.75 -3.84 21.18
CA ASP A 2 16.21 -4.19 22.51
C ASP A 2 16.46 -5.70 22.58
N THR A 3 17.73 -6.09 22.66
CA THR A 3 18.17 -7.49 22.71
C THR A 3 18.39 -7.99 24.15
N VAL A 4 18.10 -7.14 25.15
CA VAL A 4 18.50 -7.34 26.55
C VAL A 4 17.38 -7.95 27.39
N THR A 5 16.13 -7.85 26.94
CA THR A 5 14.96 -8.31 27.71
C THR A 5 14.49 -9.67 27.18
N GLU A 6 14.33 -10.66 28.06
CA GLU A 6 13.74 -11.96 27.70
C GLU A 6 12.28 -11.78 27.23
N ASP A 7 11.92 -12.49 26.14
CA ASP A 7 10.56 -12.46 25.58
C ASP A 7 9.55 -12.98 26.63
N LYS A 8 8.43 -12.29 26.81
CA LYS A 8 7.30 -12.78 27.62
C LYS A 8 6.28 -13.48 26.71
N GLU A 9 5.57 -14.49 27.22
CA GLU A 9 4.47 -15.11 26.47
C GLU A 9 3.47 -14.03 26.02
N GLY A 10 3.32 -13.88 24.70
CA GLY A 10 2.44 -12.87 24.07
C GLY A 10 3.10 -11.52 23.75
N CYS A 11 4.32 -11.25 24.21
CA CYS A 11 5.07 -10.04 23.89
C CYS A 11 6.50 -10.39 23.44
N TYR A 12 6.64 -10.58 22.13
CA TYR A 12 7.90 -10.96 21.49
C TYR A 12 8.51 -9.73 20.80
N LEU A 13 9.53 -9.15 21.42
CA LEU A 13 10.18 -7.92 20.93
C LEU A 13 11.39 -8.23 20.05
N ASN A 14 11.98 -9.43 20.21
CA ASN A 14 13.20 -9.84 19.52
C ASN A 14 12.98 -11.03 18.57
N ARG A 15 11.74 -11.24 18.11
CA ARG A 15 11.40 -12.32 17.16
C ARG A 15 11.17 -11.78 15.76
N SER A 16 11.64 -12.53 14.77
CA SER A 16 11.41 -12.22 13.37
C SER A 16 9.98 -12.54 12.96
N VAL A 17 9.51 -11.93 11.86
CA VAL A 17 8.16 -12.14 11.32
C VAL A 17 7.88 -13.63 11.03
N LYS A 18 8.91 -14.42 10.69
CA LYS A 18 8.81 -15.86 10.43
C LYS A 18 8.24 -16.63 11.63
N PHE A 19 8.64 -16.28 12.84
CA PHE A 19 8.12 -16.89 14.07
C PHE A 19 6.59 -16.79 14.17
N PHE A 20 6.04 -15.62 13.86
CA PHE A 20 4.59 -15.38 13.93
C PHE A 20 3.82 -16.09 12.81
N TYR A 21 4.42 -16.19 11.62
CA TYR A 21 3.82 -16.91 10.49
C TYR A 21 3.78 -18.41 10.73
N GLU A 22 4.85 -18.99 11.26
CA GLU A 22 4.91 -20.41 11.65
C GLU A 22 3.91 -20.72 12.77
N ALA A 23 3.82 -19.86 13.80
CA ALA A 23 2.83 -19.97 14.87
C ALA A 23 1.37 -19.91 14.33
N SER A 24 1.13 -19.18 13.25
CA SER A 24 -0.16 -19.09 12.57
C SER A 24 -0.41 -20.22 11.57
N GLY A 25 0.50 -21.19 11.43
CA GLY A 25 0.42 -22.29 10.47
C GLY A 25 0.61 -21.86 9.00
N LYS A 26 1.20 -20.69 8.74
CA LYS A 26 1.47 -20.17 7.40
C LYS A 26 2.95 -20.33 7.05
N ASN A 27 3.24 -21.13 6.03
CA ASN A 27 4.60 -21.26 5.50
C ASN A 27 4.93 -20.12 4.52
N ILE A 28 5.95 -19.33 4.85
CA ILE A 28 6.53 -18.34 3.95
C ILE A 28 7.51 -19.06 3.02
N SER A 29 7.27 -19.00 1.71
CA SER A 29 8.21 -19.50 0.71
C SER A 29 9.35 -18.49 0.54
N ASP A 30 10.60 -18.94 0.71
CA ASP A 30 11.78 -18.11 0.40
C ASP A 30 11.94 -17.86 -1.11
N TYR A 31 11.28 -18.68 -1.93
CA TYR A 31 11.33 -18.59 -3.39
C TYR A 31 10.07 -17.94 -3.96
N TRP A 32 10.28 -17.07 -4.94
CA TRP A 32 9.19 -16.46 -5.69
C TRP A 32 8.57 -17.45 -6.66
N ARG A 33 7.28 -17.74 -6.49
CA ARG A 33 6.53 -18.55 -7.47
C ARG A 33 6.11 -17.69 -8.64
N LYS A 34 5.87 -18.31 -9.81
CA LYS A 34 5.34 -17.60 -10.99
C LYS A 34 4.06 -16.81 -10.68
N ARG A 35 3.21 -17.34 -9.80
CA ARG A 35 1.97 -16.65 -9.35
C ARG A 35 2.29 -15.36 -8.60
N ASP A 36 3.30 -15.37 -7.74
CA ASP A 36 3.67 -14.22 -6.93
C ASP A 36 4.18 -13.08 -7.82
N TYR A 37 5.00 -13.41 -8.83
CA TYR A 37 5.41 -12.44 -9.86
C TYR A 37 4.21 -11.82 -10.58
N VAL A 38 3.26 -12.63 -11.05
CA VAL A 38 2.08 -12.13 -11.78
C VAL A 38 1.23 -11.22 -10.90
N ILE A 39 1.03 -11.57 -9.63
CA ILE A 39 0.26 -10.75 -8.69
C ILE A 39 0.96 -9.41 -8.45
N VAL A 40 2.29 -9.43 -8.23
CA VAL A 40 3.06 -8.20 -7.99
C VAL A 40 3.08 -7.30 -9.22
N THR A 41 3.28 -7.86 -10.42
CA THR A 41 3.31 -7.06 -11.65
C THR A 41 1.95 -6.47 -12.00
N LEU A 42 0.87 -7.25 -11.86
CA LEU A 42 -0.50 -6.74 -12.05
C LEU A 42 -0.84 -5.67 -11.02
N GLY A 43 -0.55 -5.92 -9.73
CA GLY A 43 -0.79 -4.95 -8.66
C GLY A 43 -0.03 -3.65 -8.88
N MET A 44 1.25 -3.73 -9.25
CA MET A 44 2.07 -2.56 -9.58
C MET A 44 1.48 -1.78 -10.77
N THR A 45 1.05 -2.48 -11.83
CA THR A 45 0.47 -1.85 -13.02
C THR A 45 -0.83 -1.11 -12.69
N VAL A 46 -1.72 -1.74 -11.92
CA VAL A 46 -2.99 -1.12 -11.47
C VAL A 46 -2.69 0.11 -10.62
N CYS A 47 -1.76 0.00 -9.67
CA CYS A 47 -1.34 1.13 -8.83
C CYS A 47 -0.83 2.31 -9.68
N PHE A 48 0.02 2.07 -10.68
CA PHE A 48 0.46 3.11 -11.61
C PHE A 48 -0.70 3.77 -12.37
N ILE A 49 -1.67 2.99 -12.86
CA ILE A 49 -2.83 3.53 -13.58
C ILE A 49 -3.68 4.40 -12.66
N VAL A 50 -3.95 3.95 -11.43
CA VAL A 50 -4.69 4.71 -10.42
C VAL A 50 -3.96 6.02 -10.12
N ILE A 51 -2.64 5.97 -9.91
CA ILE A 51 -1.86 7.18 -9.67
C ILE A 51 -1.95 8.16 -10.84
N PHE A 52 -1.73 7.66 -12.06
CA PHE A 52 -1.71 8.50 -13.25
C PHE A 52 -3.08 9.10 -13.55
N SER A 53 -4.16 8.32 -13.41
CA SER A 53 -5.53 8.77 -13.57
C SER A 53 -5.86 9.91 -12.61
N ASN A 54 -5.54 9.72 -11.32
CA ASN A 54 -5.79 10.73 -10.28
C ASN A 54 -4.95 12.00 -10.48
N LEU A 55 -3.70 11.88 -10.90
CA LEU A 55 -2.86 13.04 -11.28
C LEU A 55 -3.41 13.79 -12.50
N LEU A 56 -3.83 13.07 -13.55
CA LEU A 56 -4.41 13.67 -14.75
C LEU A 56 -5.69 14.45 -14.43
N VAL A 57 -6.55 13.93 -13.54
CA VAL A 57 -7.76 14.65 -13.09
C VAL A 57 -7.37 15.96 -12.41
N ILE A 58 -6.40 15.93 -11.48
CA ILE A 58 -5.92 17.15 -10.79
C ILE A 58 -5.36 18.16 -11.80
N VAL A 59 -4.51 17.73 -12.74
CA VAL A 59 -3.89 18.60 -13.75
C VAL A 59 -4.94 19.18 -14.72
N ALA A 60 -5.91 18.38 -15.16
CA ALA A 60 -7.00 18.84 -16.03
C ALA A 60 -7.86 19.91 -15.35
N ILE A 61 -8.10 19.76 -14.04
CA ILE A 61 -8.81 20.76 -13.22
C ILE A 61 -7.98 22.04 -13.08
N LEU A 62 -6.68 21.95 -12.79
CA LEU A 62 -5.79 23.11 -12.67
C LEU A 62 -5.68 23.92 -13.96
N LYS A 63 -5.67 23.23 -15.12
CA LYS A 63 -5.61 23.89 -16.42
C LYS A 63 -6.88 24.71 -16.71
N ASN A 64 -8.01 24.42 -16.06
CA ASN A 64 -9.27 25.11 -16.29
C ASN A 64 -9.60 26.12 -15.17
N ARG A 65 -9.06 27.34 -15.27
CA ARG A 65 -9.19 28.45 -14.29
C ARG A 65 -10.62 28.95 -14.00
N ARG A 66 -11.66 28.40 -14.63
CA ARG A 66 -13.02 28.99 -14.69
C ARG A 66 -14.05 28.40 -13.72
N PHE A 67 -13.72 27.36 -12.96
CA PHE A 67 -14.63 26.78 -11.96
C PHE A 67 -13.93 26.51 -10.62
N HIS A 68 -13.69 27.56 -9.83
CA HIS A 68 -13.39 27.44 -8.40
C HIS A 68 -14.68 27.02 -7.63
N PHE A 69 -15.18 25.82 -7.91
CA PHE A 69 -16.31 25.24 -7.18
C PHE A 69 -15.82 24.24 -6.12
N PRO A 70 -16.48 24.19 -4.95
CA PRO A 70 -16.11 23.29 -3.84
C PRO A 70 -16.08 21.80 -4.22
N ILE A 71 -16.78 21.41 -5.30
CA ILE A 71 -16.82 20.04 -5.84
C ILE A 71 -15.42 19.56 -6.29
N TYR A 72 -14.56 20.46 -6.78
CA TYR A 72 -13.22 20.08 -7.30
C TYR A 72 -12.21 19.77 -6.19
N TYR A 73 -12.34 20.39 -5.02
CA TYR A 73 -11.56 20.04 -3.83
C TYR A 73 -11.96 18.67 -3.27
N LEU A 74 -13.25 18.34 -3.30
CA LEU A 74 -13.77 17.02 -2.92
C LEU A 74 -13.28 15.91 -3.86
N LEU A 75 -13.26 16.16 -5.17
CA LEU A 75 -12.70 15.22 -6.16
C LEU A 75 -11.17 15.04 -6.01
N GLY A 76 -10.44 16.12 -5.70
CA GLY A 76 -9.01 16.02 -5.37
C GLY A 76 -8.75 15.19 -4.11
N ASN A 77 -9.57 15.34 -3.06
CA ASN A 77 -9.45 14.54 -1.84
C ASN A 77 -9.81 13.06 -2.05
N LEU A 78 -10.81 12.77 -2.90
CA LEU A 78 -11.13 11.40 -3.31
C LEU A 78 -9.97 10.79 -4.12
N ALA A 79 -9.40 11.56 -5.04
CA ALA A 79 -8.23 11.15 -5.81
C ALA A 79 -7.00 10.89 -4.94
N LEU A 80 -6.80 11.68 -3.88
CA LEU A 80 -5.78 11.42 -2.86
C LEU A 80 -6.10 10.16 -2.05
N ALA A 81 -7.36 9.91 -1.70
CA ALA A 81 -7.74 8.68 -1.00
C ALA A 81 -7.43 7.43 -1.85
N ASP A 82 -7.70 7.46 -3.16
CA ASP A 82 -7.33 6.40 -4.11
C ASP A 82 -5.80 6.26 -4.29
N LEU A 83 -5.03 7.32 -4.07
CA LEU A 83 -3.56 7.29 -4.10
C LEU A 83 -2.94 6.66 -2.84
N PHE A 84 -3.59 6.80 -1.69
CA PHE A 84 -3.13 6.30 -0.39
C PHE A 84 -3.73 4.94 0.01
N SER A 85 -4.71 4.42 -0.76
CA SER A 85 -5.28 3.08 -0.58
C SER A 85 -4.41 1.97 -1.17
#